data_AF-A0A397E114-F1
#
_entry.id   AF-A0A397E114-F1
#
_cell.length_a   1.000
_cell.length_b   1.000
_cell.length_c   1.000
_cell.angle_alpha   90.00
_cell.angle_beta   90.00
_cell.angle_gamma   90.00
#
_symmetry.space_group_name_H-M   'P 1'
#
loop_
_entity.id
_entity.type
_entity.pdbx_description
1 polymer ?
#
loop_
_entity_poly.entity_id
_entity_poly.type
_entity_poly.pdbx_seq_one_letter_code
_entity_poly.pdbx_strand_id
1 'polypeptide(L)'
;MCVKAGYVAAPMLDETSFDAATHYEFILETLKWYDQSDASIEKWFVCLIGDNCSTNKATENLFLRPLIGSHSHRLKLAVDQFLKANVSDVLSEVTAVLRFRNPVEMAVTAFAAS
;
A
#
# COMPACT_ATOMS: atom_id res chain seq x y z
N MET A 1 24.85 -15.03 5.01
CA MET A 1 24.41 -13.66 4.71
C MET A 1 22.91 -13.73 4.47
N CYS A 2 22.09 -13.40 5.47
CA CYS A 2 20.63 -13.53 5.37
C CYS A 2 20.11 -12.22 4.76
N VAL A 3 19.81 -12.22 3.47
CA VAL A 3 19.16 -11.07 2.85
C VAL A 3 17.73 -11.03 3.40
N LYS A 4 17.48 -10.13 4.36
CA LYS A 4 16.13 -9.77 4.81
C LYS A 4 15.50 -8.96 3.67
N ALA A 5 14.89 -9.62 2.71
CA ALA A 5 14.08 -8.95 1.71
C ALA A 5 12.74 -8.52 2.35
N GLY A 6 12.74 -7.37 3.02
CA GLY A 6 11.51 -6.64 3.31
C GLY A 6 11.14 -5.85 2.07
N TYR A 7 10.09 -6.28 1.37
CA TYR A 7 9.57 -5.55 0.21
C TYR A 7 8.90 -4.25 0.68
N VAL A 8 9.47 -3.10 0.31
CA VAL A 8 8.79 -1.79 0.34
C VAL A 8 8.29 -1.57 -1.07
N ALA A 9 6.97 -1.36 -1.24
CA ALA A 9 6.37 -1.22 -2.56
C ALA A 9 7.05 -0.11 -3.38
N ALA A 10 7.86 -0.52 -4.35
CA ALA A 10 8.31 0.34 -5.42
C ALA A 10 7.10 0.62 -6.34
N PRO A 11 7.05 1.77 -7.02
CA PRO A 11 6.02 1.99 -8.04
C PRO A 11 6.07 0.86 -9.08
N MET A 12 4.90 0.33 -9.42
CA MET A 12 4.80 -0.78 -10.37
C MET A 12 5.14 -0.29 -11.78
N LEU A 13 5.74 -1.15 -12.60
CA LEU A 13 6.06 -0.80 -14.00
C LEU A 13 4.79 -0.58 -14.83
N ASP A 14 3.72 -1.28 -14.48
CA ASP A 14 2.39 -1.13 -15.02
C ASP A 14 1.43 -0.76 -13.86
N GLU A 15 0.84 0.42 -13.94
CA GLU A 15 -0.08 0.97 -12.93
C GLU A 15 -1.55 0.83 -13.35
N THR A 16 -1.85 0.01 -14.37
CA THR A 16 -3.23 -0.23 -14.82
C THR A 16 -4.02 -1.12 -13.87
N SER A 17 -3.33 -1.99 -13.10
CA SER A 17 -3.92 -2.79 -12.02
C SER A 17 -3.03 -2.80 -10.78
N PHE A 18 -3.67 -2.74 -9.61
CA PHE A 18 -3.03 -2.88 -8.29
C PHE A 18 -3.67 -4.02 -7.49
N ASP A 19 -4.10 -5.07 -8.19
CA ASP A 19 -4.66 -6.26 -7.57
C ASP A 19 -3.58 -7.21 -7.05
N ALA A 20 -4.01 -8.21 -6.27
CA ALA A 20 -3.10 -9.13 -5.62
C ALA A 20 -2.23 -9.94 -6.59
N ALA A 21 -2.73 -10.25 -7.79
CA ALA A 21 -2.02 -11.03 -8.80
C ALA A 21 -0.92 -10.17 -9.46
N THR A 22 -1.24 -8.92 -9.80
CA THR A 22 -0.23 -7.98 -10.33
C THR A 22 0.87 -7.72 -9.30
N HIS A 23 0.52 -7.57 -8.02
CA HIS A 23 1.49 -7.47 -6.93
C HIS A 23 2.35 -8.74 -6.78
N TYR A 24 1.75 -9.92 -6.92
CA TYR A 24 2.48 -11.21 -6.86
C TYR A 24 3.51 -11.31 -7.99
N GLU A 25 3.09 -11.07 -9.23
CA GLU A 25 3.97 -11.10 -10.40
C GLU A 25 5.10 -10.09 -10.28
N PHE A 26 4.78 -8.85 -9.88
CA PHE A 26 5.77 -7.80 -9.71
C PHE A 26 6.84 -8.17 -8.68
N ILE A 27 6.44 -8.68 -7.51
CA ILE A 27 7.38 -9.10 -6.46
C ILE A 27 8.23 -10.27 -6.96
N LEU A 28 7.62 -11.25 -7.63
CA LEU A 28 8.34 -12.42 -8.15
C LEU A 28 9.39 -12.02 -9.20
N GLU A 29 9.02 -11.20 -10.17
CA GLU A 29 9.93 -10.70 -11.19
C GLU A 29 11.03 -9.82 -10.59
N THR A 30 10.70 -8.99 -9.61
CA THR A 30 11.70 -8.20 -8.86
C THR A 30 12.71 -9.10 -8.15
N LEU A 31 12.28 -10.22 -7.55
CA LEU A 31 13.20 -11.15 -6.90
C LEU A 31 14.09 -11.88 -7.92
N LYS A 32 13.55 -12.27 -9.09
CA LYS A 32 14.33 -12.88 -10.18
C LYS A 32 15.41 -11.94 -10.73
N TRP A 33 15.15 -10.64 -10.76
CA TRP A 33 16.15 -9.63 -11.14
C TRP A 33 17.40 -9.62 -10.25
N TYR A 34 17.31 -10.12 -9.02
CA TYR A 34 18.47 -10.28 -8.12
C TYR A 34 19.13 -11.68 -8.26
N ASP A 35 19.10 -12.25 -9.46
CA ASP A 35 19.63 -13.58 -9.81
C ASP A 35 19.12 -14.71 -8.88
N GLN A 36 17.91 -14.56 -8.33
CA GLN A 36 17.29 -15.61 -7.55
C GLN A 36 16.53 -16.56 -8.49
N SER A 37 16.95 -17.83 -8.54
CA SER A 37 16.13 -18.89 -9.15
C SER A 37 14.86 -19.13 -8.34
N ASP A 38 13.83 -19.72 -8.95
CA ASP A 38 12.58 -20.05 -8.25
C ASP A 38 12.83 -20.89 -6.98
N ALA A 39 13.76 -21.85 -7.06
CA ALA A 39 14.18 -22.65 -5.90
C ALA A 39 14.87 -21.83 -4.80
N SER A 40 15.62 -20.77 -5.19
CA SER A 40 16.22 -19.84 -4.23
C SER A 40 15.17 -18.97 -3.57
N ILE A 41 14.21 -18.46 -4.34
CA ILE A 41 13.09 -17.67 -3.84
C ILE A 41 12.29 -18.49 -2.83
N GLU A 42 11.92 -19.73 -3.15
CA GLU A 42 11.19 -20.61 -2.24
C GLU A 42 11.94 -20.84 -0.92
N LYS A 43 13.28 -20.91 -0.96
CA LYS A 43 14.12 -21.12 0.22
C LYS A 43 14.30 -19.86 1.09
N TRP A 44 14.52 -18.71 0.47
CA TRP A 44 14.95 -17.49 1.18
C TRP A 44 13.83 -16.46 1.40
N PHE A 45 12.76 -16.52 0.62
CA PHE A 45 11.61 -15.63 0.76
C PHE A 45 10.70 -16.11 1.89
N VAL A 46 10.86 -15.52 3.08
CA VAL A 46 10.24 -16.03 4.31
C VAL A 46 8.93 -15.36 4.68
N CYS A 47 8.75 -14.09 4.34
CA CYS A 47 7.57 -13.31 4.71
C CYS A 47 7.44 -12.05 3.85
N LEU A 48 6.21 -11.54 3.75
CA LEU A 48 5.92 -10.19 3.30
C LEU A 48 5.95 -9.24 4.50
N ILE A 49 6.32 -7.98 4.28
CA ILE A 49 6.23 -6.92 5.30
C ILE A 49 5.44 -5.78 4.67
N GLY A 50 4.33 -5.38 5.29
CA GLY A 50 3.45 -4.38 4.68
C GLY A 50 2.30 -4.01 5.60
N ASP A 51 1.47 -3.06 5.18
CA ASP A 51 0.18 -2.88 5.84
C ASP A 51 -0.72 -4.11 5.62
N ASN A 52 -1.74 -4.26 6.46
CA ASN A 52 -2.67 -5.39 6.42
C ASN A 52 -3.88 -5.12 5.51
N CYS A 53 -3.71 -4.31 4.46
CA CYS A 53 -4.77 -4.04 3.51
C CYS A 53 -5.20 -5.34 2.79
N SER A 54 -6.40 -5.32 2.18
CA SER A 54 -6.97 -6.49 1.52
C SER A 54 -6.08 -7.04 0.41
N THR A 55 -5.45 -6.17 -0.37
CA THR A 55 -4.53 -6.55 -1.45
C THR A 55 -3.32 -7.29 -0.90
N ASN A 56 -2.62 -6.73 0.10
CA ASN A 56 -1.43 -7.36 0.68
C ASN A 56 -1.73 -8.71 1.34
N LYS A 57 -2.90 -8.84 1.99
CA LYS A 57 -3.35 -10.14 2.53
C LYS A 57 -3.63 -11.16 1.42
N ALA A 58 -4.27 -10.73 0.34
CA ALA A 58 -4.53 -11.59 -0.80
C ALA A 58 -3.22 -12.02 -1.48
N THR A 59 -2.22 -11.12 -1.59
CA THR A 59 -0.88 -11.44 -2.08
C THR A 59 -0.12 -12.40 -1.15
N GLU A 60 -0.26 -12.28 0.17
CA GLU A 60 0.26 -13.27 1.13
C GLU A 60 -0.27 -14.68 0.87
N ASN A 61 -1.56 -14.80 0.55
CA ASN A 61 -2.15 -16.10 0.21
C ASN A 61 -1.59 -16.68 -1.09
N LEU A 62 -1.23 -15.83 -2.06
CA LEU A 62 -0.60 -16.29 -3.32
C LEU A 62 0.84 -16.77 -3.10
N PHE A 63 1.61 -16.08 -2.26
CA PHE A 63 2.99 -16.51 -1.93
C PHE A 63 3.05 -17.68 -0.94
N LEU A 64 1.96 -17.98 -0.23
CA LEU A 64 1.93 -18.91 0.89
C LEU A 64 2.95 -18.54 1.98
N ARG A 65 3.15 -17.23 2.21
CA ARG A 65 4.10 -16.69 3.20
C ARG A 65 3.42 -15.67 4.11
N PRO A 66 3.77 -15.66 5.41
CA PRO A 66 3.13 -14.76 6.36
C PRO A 66 3.36 -13.28 6.02
N LEU A 67 2.36 -12.44 6.29
CA LEU A 67 2.45 -10.98 6.24
C LEU A 67 2.71 -10.39 7.63
N ILE A 68 3.87 -9.77 7.79
CA ILE A 68 4.21 -9.00 8.99
C ILE A 68 3.64 -7.57 8.82
N GLY A 69 2.61 -7.28 9.61
CA GLY A 69 1.94 -5.99 9.58
C GLY A 69 2.83 -4.81 10.00
N SER A 70 2.73 -3.70 9.28
CA SER A 70 3.44 -2.45 9.56
C SER A 70 2.94 -1.76 10.83
N HIS A 71 3.86 -1.43 11.75
CA HIS A 71 3.57 -0.67 12.96
C HIS A 71 3.13 0.76 12.66
N SER A 72 3.69 1.40 11.63
CA SER A 72 3.28 2.76 11.24
C SER A 72 1.84 2.80 10.73
N HIS A 73 1.41 1.77 10.00
CA HIS A 73 0.01 1.64 9.58
C HIS A 73 -0.93 1.45 10.77
N ARG A 74 -0.55 0.61 11.76
CA ARG A 74 -1.33 0.44 12.99
C ARG A 74 -1.44 1.74 13.79
N LEU A 75 -0.35 2.52 13.88
CA LEU A 75 -0.37 3.82 14.53
C LEU A 75 -1.29 4.80 13.80
N LYS A 76 -1.20 4.89 12.46
CA LYS A 76 -2.11 5.70 11.65
C LYS A 76 -3.57 5.36 11.94
N LEU A 77 -3.93 4.07 11.92
CA LEU A 77 -5.29 3.63 12.21
C LEU A 77 -5.75 4.02 13.62
N ALA A 78 -4.89 3.86 14.62
CA ALA A 78 -5.20 4.24 16.00
C ALA A 78 -5.41 5.76 16.14
N VAL A 79 -4.56 6.56 15.49
CA VAL A 79 -4.70 8.03 15.47
C VAL A 79 -5.99 8.44 14.75
N ASP A 80 -6.30 7.85 13.60
CA ASP A 80 -7.55 8.11 12.86
C ASP A 80 -8.79 7.81 13.73
N GLN A 81 -8.79 6.68 14.44
CA GLN A 81 -9.87 6.31 15.35
C GLN A 81 -9.99 7.30 16.51
N PHE A 82 -8.87 7.68 17.12
CA PHE A 82 -8.84 8.65 18.20
C PHE A 82 -9.38 10.01 17.74
N LEU A 83 -8.93 10.50 16.58
CA LEU A 83 -9.35 11.79 16.04
C LEU A 83 -10.84 11.80 15.69
N LYS A 84 -11.34 10.74 15.04
CA LYS A 84 -12.78 10.58 14.75
C LYS A 84 -13.64 10.53 16.01
N ALA A 85 -13.15 9.91 17.08
CA ALA A 85 -13.90 9.80 18.33
C ALA A 85 -13.93 11.10 19.15
N ASN A 86 -12.88 11.93 19.07
CA ASN A 86 -12.69 13.04 20.00
C ASN A 86 -12.80 14.44 19.37
N VAL A 87 -12.55 14.59 18.07
CA VAL A 87 -12.48 15.91 17.41
C VAL A 87 -13.12 15.90 16.00
N SER A 88 -14.12 15.05 15.78
CA SER A 88 -14.78 14.89 14.46
C SER A 88 -15.30 16.21 13.88
N ASP A 89 -15.90 17.07 14.70
CA ASP A 89 -16.50 18.33 14.24
C ASP A 89 -15.41 19.28 13.70
N VAL A 90 -14.31 19.42 14.44
CA VAL A 90 -13.15 20.23 14.02
C VAL A 90 -12.52 19.66 12.74
N LEU A 91 -12.41 18.33 12.62
CA LEU A 91 -11.92 17.70 11.40
C LEU A 91 -12.82 18.00 10.19
N SER A 92 -14.12 18.06 10.40
CA SER A 92 -15.08 18.37 9.34
C SER A 92 -14.92 19.80 8.83
N GLU A 93 -14.73 20.78 9.74
CA GLU A 93 -14.49 22.18 9.41
C GLU A 93 -13.17 22.37 8.68
N VAL A 94 -12.08 21.77 9.20
CA VAL A 94 -10.77 21.81 8.56
C VAL A 94 -10.83 21.19 7.16
N THR A 95 -11.53 20.06 7.01
CA THR A 95 -11.71 19.42 5.70
C THR A 95 -12.47 20.31 4.73
N ALA A 96 -13.51 21.02 5.19
CA ALA A 96 -14.27 21.95 4.35
C ALA A 96 -13.39 23.11 3.85
N VAL A 97 -12.57 23.69 4.73
CA VAL A 97 -11.62 24.76 4.36
C VAL A 97 -10.55 24.26 3.38
N LEU A 98 -10.00 23.07 3.61
CA LEU A 98 -8.97 22.49 2.74
C LEU A 98 -9.53 22.14 1.35
N ARG A 99 -10.75 21.62 1.25
CA ARG A 99 -11.42 21.35 -0.04
C ARG A 99 -11.69 22.63 -0.82
N PHE A 100 -12.14 23.69 -0.14
CA PHE A 100 -12.33 25.00 -0.77
C PHE A 100 -11.01 25.58 -1.33
N ARG A 101 -9.88 25.21 -0.72
CA ARG A 101 -8.54 25.66 -1.08
C ARG A 101 -7.80 24.75 -2.08
N ASN A 102 -8.43 23.72 -2.64
CA ASN A 102 -7.75 22.83 -3.58
C ASN A 102 -8.00 23.28 -5.03
N PRO A 103 -7.12 24.12 -5.64
CA PRO A 103 -7.36 24.71 -6.96
C PRO A 103 -7.48 23.66 -8.08
N VAL A 104 -6.93 22.46 -7.87
CA VAL A 104 -6.97 21.35 -8.84
C VAL A 104 -8.40 20.78 -8.96
N GLU A 105 -9.12 20.64 -7.85
CA GLU A 105 -10.47 20.06 -7.85
C GLU A 105 -11.49 21.07 -8.43
N MET A 106 -11.32 22.37 -8.16
CA MET A 106 -12.11 23.44 -8.81
C MET A 106 -11.86 23.53 -10.31
N ALA A 107 -10.61 23.36 -10.76
CA ALA A 107 -10.26 23.41 -12.18
C ALA A 107 -10.85 22.23 -12.97
N VAL A 108 -10.84 21.03 -12.40
CA VAL A 108 -11.43 19.83 -13.02
C VAL A 108 -12.95 19.95 -13.13
N THR A 109 -13.62 20.47 -12.10
CA THR A 109 -15.08 20.63 -12.11
C THR A 109 -15.54 21.74 -13.08
N ALA A 110 -14.76 22.81 -13.23
CA ALA A 110 -15.04 23.88 -14.20
C ALA A 110 -14.86 23.42 -15.66
N PHE A 111 -13.87 22.56 -15.93
CA PHE A 111 -13.62 22.02 -17.26
C PHE A 111 -14.68 20.99 -17.70
N ALA A 112 -15.20 20.19 -16.76
CA ALA A 112 -16.26 19.21 -17.04
C ALA A 112 -17.66 19.84 -17.25
N ALA A 113 -17.83 21.12 -16.92
CA ALA A 113 -19.06 21.89 -17.13
C ALA A 113 -19.01 22.81 -18.37
N SER A 114 -17.94 22.71 -19.17
CA SER A 114 -17.72 23.42 -20.45
C SER A 114 -18.01 22.50 -21.63
#